data_AF-X8I962-F1
#
_entry.id   AF-X8I962-F1
#
_cell.length_a   1.000
_cell.length_b   1.000
_cell.length_c   1.000
_cell.angle_alpha   90.00
_cell.angle_beta   90.00
_cell.angle_gamma   90.00
#
_symmetry.space_group_name_H-M   'P 1'
#
loop_
_entity.id
_entity.type
_entity.pdbx_description
1 polymer ?
#
loop_
_entity_poly.entity_id
_entity_poly.type
_entity_poly.pdbx_seq_one_letter_code
_entity_poly.pdbx_strand_id
1 'polypeptide(L)'
;MIVSDKSIFVHAGFDCSKLVEEQEVDYLLWNRDNFWENNNTEKNIFFGHTSSMSGKIREYPNNVFCLDTGSFFNYRLGVMEIKTKEIFYIE
;
A
#
# COMPACT_ATOMS: atom_id res chain seq x y z
N MET A 1 -6.30 7.82 -5.52
CA MET A 1 -6.83 6.62 -4.87
C MET A 1 -7.77 5.92 -5.84
N ILE A 2 -7.76 4.58 -5.88
CA ILE A 2 -8.72 3.77 -6.65
C ILE A 2 -9.36 2.78 -5.68
N VAL A 3 -10.68 2.63 -5.71
CA VAL A 3 -11.43 1.75 -4.82
C VAL A 3 -12.21 0.73 -5.64
N SER A 4 -12.19 -0.52 -5.19
CA SER A 4 -12.96 -1.64 -5.73
C SER A 4 -13.70 -2.36 -4.59
N ASP A 5 -14.45 -3.40 -4.92
CA ASP A 5 -15.20 -4.20 -3.94
C ASP A 5 -14.31 -4.82 -2.85
N LYS A 6 -13.07 -5.24 -3.20
CA LYS A 6 -12.16 -5.96 -2.30
C LYS A 6 -10.85 -5.25 -2.01
N SER A 7 -10.58 -4.12 -2.65
CA SER A 7 -9.26 -3.49 -2.60
C SER A 7 -9.31 -1.97 -2.73
N ILE A 8 -8.41 -1.31 -2.01
CA ILE A 8 -8.10 0.12 -2.10
C ILE A 8 -6.65 0.25 -2.56
N PHE A 9 -6.41 1.11 -3.54
CA PHE A 9 -5.07 1.47 -4.02
C PHE A 9 -4.82 2.94 -3.73
N VAL A 10 -3.76 3.22 -2.99
CA VAL A 10 -3.40 4.57 -2.55
C VAL A 10 -1.90 4.80 -2.70
N HIS A 11 -1.46 6.05 -2.77
CA HIS A 11 -0.04 6.34 -2.94
C HIS A 11 0.73 6.14 -1.64
N ALA A 12 0.34 6.82 -0.55
CA ALA A 12 1.10 6.85 0.70
C ALA A 12 0.38 6.23 1.91
N GLY A 13 -0.87 6.60 2.15
CA GLY A 13 -1.63 6.04 3.28
C GLY A 13 -3.12 6.27 3.14
N PHE A 14 -3.90 5.57 3.95
CA PHE A 14 -5.36 5.69 3.99
C PHE A 14 -5.79 5.93 5.43
N ASP A 15 -6.58 6.96 5.67
CA ASP A 15 -7.05 7.30 7.01
C ASP A 15 -8.24 6.39 7.37
N CYS A 16 -7.94 5.34 8.12
CA CYS A 16 -8.92 4.33 8.55
C CYS A 16 -9.95 4.86 9.56
N SER A 17 -9.84 6.12 10.01
CA SER A 17 -10.85 6.78 10.85
C SER A 17 -11.92 7.52 10.06
N LYS A 18 -11.72 7.69 8.75
CA LYS A 18 -12.59 8.46 7.85
C LYS A 18 -13.22 7.56 6.77
N LEU A 19 -14.34 8.01 6.22
CA LEU A 19 -14.91 7.36 5.03
C LEU A 19 -14.01 7.58 3.80
N VAL A 20 -14.27 6.80 2.75
CA VAL A 20 -13.52 6.88 1.48
C VAL A 20 -13.68 8.26 0.84
N GLU A 21 -14.86 8.85 0.95
CA GLU A 21 -15.22 10.14 0.37
C GLU A 21 -14.67 11.33 1.19
N GLU A 22 -14.25 11.08 2.43
CA GLU A 22 -13.77 12.09 3.39
C GLU A 22 -12.24 12.11 3.50
N GLN A 23 -11.55 11.35 2.67
CA GLN A 23 -10.10 11.27 2.69
C GLN A 23 -9.47 12.61 2.27
N GLU A 24 -8.45 13.05 3.01
CA GLU A 24 -7.70 14.26 2.68
C GLU A 24 -6.59 13.94 1.67
N VAL A 25 -6.45 14.78 0.65
CA VAL A 25 -5.44 14.61 -0.41
C VAL A 25 -4.03 14.51 0.17
N ASP A 26 -3.71 15.34 1.16
CA ASP A 26 -2.38 15.35 1.79
C ASP A 26 -2.08 14.03 2.51
N TYR A 27 -3.07 13.46 3.20
CA TYR A 27 -2.92 12.17 3.86
C TYR A 27 -2.69 11.05 2.83
N LEU A 28 -3.48 11.04 1.75
CA LEU A 28 -3.37 10.03 0.68
C LEU A 28 -2.01 10.05 -0.04
N LEU A 29 -1.35 11.21 -0.10
CA LEU A 29 -0.11 11.43 -0.85
C LEU A 29 1.16 11.49 0.01
N TRP A 30 1.07 11.84 1.29
CA TRP A 30 2.27 12.14 2.10
C TRP A 30 2.34 11.45 3.45
N ASN A 31 1.30 10.69 3.84
CA ASN A 31 1.32 10.00 5.12
C ASN A 31 2.51 9.04 5.26
N ARG A 32 3.15 9.05 6.43
CA ARG A 32 4.22 8.12 6.83
C ARG A 32 3.91 7.39 8.13
N ASP A 33 2.75 7.63 8.73
CA ASP A 33 2.33 6.96 9.96
C ASP A 33 1.95 5.50 9.69
N ASN A 34 1.96 4.68 10.76
CA ASN A 34 1.63 3.26 10.72
C ASN A 34 0.13 2.98 10.59
N PHE A 35 -0.55 3.56 9.60
CA PHE A 35 -2.01 3.44 9.42
C PHE A 35 -2.48 1.99 9.25
N TRP A 36 -1.59 1.10 8.81
CA TRP A 36 -1.85 -0.34 8.69
C TRP A 36 -2.21 -1.02 10.01
N GLU A 37 -1.92 -0.41 11.16
CA GLU A 37 -2.32 -0.93 12.47
C GLU A 37 -3.84 -0.91 12.68
N ASN A 38 -4.59 -0.13 11.90
CA ASN A 38 -6.01 0.13 12.13
C ASN A 38 -6.90 -0.03 10.88
N ASN A 39 -6.48 -0.77 9.85
CA ASN A 39 -7.36 -1.01 8.70
C ASN A 39 -8.62 -1.81 9.10
N ASN A 40 -9.75 -1.12 9.09
CA ASN A 40 -11.08 -1.60 9.45
C ASN A 40 -12.04 -1.63 8.25
N THR A 41 -11.52 -1.45 7.03
CA THR A 41 -12.35 -1.32 5.80
C THR A 41 -12.86 -2.65 5.25
N GLU A 42 -12.43 -3.79 5.82
CA GLU A 42 -12.61 -5.15 5.30
C GLU A 42 -11.98 -5.40 3.91
N LYS A 43 -11.29 -4.39 3.33
CA LYS A 43 -10.62 -4.47 2.04
C LYS A 43 -9.11 -4.61 2.22
N ASN A 44 -8.44 -5.15 1.22
CA ASN A 44 -6.98 -5.05 1.12
C ASN A 44 -6.60 -3.60 0.77
N ILE A 45 -5.57 -3.05 1.41
CA ILE A 45 -5.02 -1.74 1.05
C ILE A 45 -3.63 -1.93 0.46
N PHE A 46 -3.42 -1.44 -0.76
CA PHE A 46 -2.13 -1.46 -1.45
C PHE A 46 -1.58 -0.04 -1.53
N PHE A 47 -0.35 0.16 -1.06
CA PHE A 47 0.29 1.47 -1.01
C PHE A 47 1.79 1.43 -1.36
N GLY A 48 2.41 2.59 -1.46
CA GLY A 48 3.85 2.76 -1.68
C GLY A 48 4.44 3.89 -0.82
N HIS A 49 5.12 4.84 -1.47
CA HIS A 49 5.66 6.08 -0.87
C HIS A 49 6.87 5.89 0.07
N THR A 50 6.68 5.18 1.19
CA THR A 50 7.78 4.81 2.08
C THR A 50 8.29 3.45 1.65
N SER A 51 9.36 3.48 0.84
CA SER A 51 9.93 2.28 0.24
C SER A 51 10.41 1.26 1.26
N SER A 52 10.24 -0.02 0.91
CA SER A 52 10.83 -1.15 1.61
C SER A 52 12.36 -1.16 1.49
N MET A 53 13.04 -0.95 2.61
CA MET A 53 14.52 -1.01 2.69
C MET A 53 15.11 -2.37 2.28
N SER A 54 14.30 -3.43 2.25
CA SER A 54 14.74 -4.76 1.85
C SER A 54 14.55 -5.03 0.35
N GLY A 55 14.03 -4.08 -0.42
CA GLY A 55 13.75 -4.27 -1.85
C GLY A 55 12.64 -5.28 -2.13
N LYS A 56 11.78 -5.57 -1.16
CA LYS A 56 10.72 -6.59 -1.25
C LYS A 56 9.37 -5.98 -0.91
N ILE A 57 8.31 -6.48 -1.55
CA ILE A 57 6.95 -6.15 -1.15
C ILE A 57 6.76 -6.57 0.31
N ARG A 58 6.10 -5.72 1.10
CA ARG A 58 5.84 -5.97 2.52
C ARG A 58 4.35 -6.13 2.76
N GLU A 59 4.00 -7.19 3.46
CA GLU A 59 2.68 -7.35 4.07
C GLU A 59 2.77 -6.84 5.52
N TYR A 60 1.86 -5.94 5.85
CA TYR A 60 1.62 -5.41 7.18
C TYR A 60 0.36 -6.07 7.77
N PRO A 61 0.11 -5.92 9.08
CA PRO A 61 -1.15 -6.34 9.68
C PRO A 61 -2.38 -5.75 8.97
N ASN A 62 -3.53 -6.35 9.22
CA ASN A 62 -4.84 -5.89 8.74
C ASN A 62 -4.92 -5.73 7.21
N ASN A 63 -4.34 -6.67 6.45
CA ASN A 63 -4.44 -6.71 4.98
C ASN A 63 -3.91 -5.44 4.28
N VAL A 64 -2.80 -4.89 4.76
CA VAL A 64 -2.15 -3.73 4.12
C VAL A 64 -0.81 -4.15 3.51
N PHE A 65 -0.54 -3.70 2.28
CA PHE A 65 0.59 -4.16 1.48
C PHE A 65 1.36 -2.97 0.91
N CYS A 66 2.65 -2.86 1.24
CA CYS A 66 3.54 -1.89 0.60
C CYS A 66 4.20 -2.53 -0.63
N LEU A 67 3.86 -2.01 -1.81
CA LEU A 67 4.38 -2.44 -3.10
C LEU A 67 5.64 -1.68 -3.53
N ASP A 68 5.99 -0.61 -2.81
CA ASP A 68 7.19 0.18 -3.12
C ASP A 68 8.45 -0.56 -2.65
N THR A 69 9.09 -1.23 -3.61
CA THR A 69 10.37 -1.92 -3.42
C THR A 69 11.57 -0.98 -3.46
N GLY A 70 11.37 0.33 -3.57
CA GLY A 70 12.46 1.30 -3.69
C GLY A 70 13.31 1.04 -4.93
N SER A 71 12.69 0.86 -6.10
CA SER A 71 13.38 0.40 -7.32
C SER A 71 14.60 1.23 -7.69
N PHE A 72 14.57 2.54 -7.40
CA PHE A 72 15.72 3.42 -7.60
C PHE A 72 16.92 3.08 -6.70
N PHE A 73 16.67 2.71 -5.43
CA PHE A 73 17.72 2.44 -4.45
C PHE A 73 18.18 0.97 -4.46
N ASN A 74 17.24 0.05 -4.71
CA ASN A 74 17.45 -1.39 -4.62
C ASN A 74 17.64 -2.05 -6.00
N TYR A 75 17.54 -1.29 -7.10
CA TYR A 75 17.60 -1.79 -8.48
C TYR A 75 16.64 -2.95 -8.75
N ARG A 76 15.48 -2.93 -8.08
CA ARG A 76 14.48 -4.00 -8.14
C ARG A 76 13.08 -3.43 -8.11
N LEU A 77 12.28 -3.79 -9.10
CA LEU A 77 10.85 -3.48 -9.13
C LEU A 77 10.05 -4.75 -8.79
N GLY A 78 9.28 -4.69 -7.70
CA GLY A 78 8.32 -5.72 -7.33
C GLY A 78 6.91 -5.41 -7.84
N VAL A 79 6.20 -6.44 -8.30
CA VAL A 79 4.78 -6.36 -8.66
C VAL A 79 4.05 -7.55 -8.02
N MET A 80 2.85 -7.32 -7.52
CA MET A 80 1.98 -8.38 -6.96
C MET A 80 0.76 -8.58 -7.86
N GLU A 81 0.48 -9.83 -8.24
CA GLU A 81 -0.82 -10.21 -8.78
C GLU A 81 -1.80 -10.38 -7.61
N ILE A 82 -2.90 -9.64 -7.66
CA ILE A 82 -3.73 -9.37 -6.48
C ILE A 82 -4.60 -10.57 -6.08
N LYS A 83 -5.05 -11.38 -7.05
CA LYS A 83 -5.95 -12.51 -6.78
C LYS A 83 -5.22 -13.67 -6.13
N THR A 84 -4.01 -13.96 -6.59
CA THR A 84 -3.15 -15.06 -6.16
C THR A 84 -2.15 -14.64 -5.09
N LYS A 85 -1.91 -13.32 -4.94
CA LYS A 85 -0.82 -12.74 -4.15
C LYS A 85 0.58 -13.17 -4.61
N GLU A 86 0.71 -13.70 -5.83
CA GLU A 86 2.00 -14.02 -6.40
C GLU A 86 2.81 -12.74 -6.63
N ILE A 87 4.10 -12.79 -6.30
CA ILE A 87 5.00 -11.64 -6.39
C ILE A 87 6.05 -11.91 -7.45
N PHE A 88 6.20 -10.96 -8.36
CA PHE A 88 7.20 -10.94 -9.41
C PHE A 88 8.20 -9.83 -9.14
N TYR A 89 9.46 -10.08 -9.48
CA TYR A 89 10.52 -9.10 -9.40
C TYR A 89 11.23 -9.01 -10.75
N ILE A 90 11.62 -7.80 -11.11
CA ILE A 90 12.57 -7.53 -12.19
C ILE A 90 13.75 -6.72 -11.63
N GLU A 91 14.95 -7.04 -12.13
CA GLU A 91 16.26 -6.50 -11.74
C GLU A 91 17.06 -6.16 -13.01
#